data_AF-A0A382DNQ2-F1
#
_entry.id   AF-A0A382DNQ2-F1
#
_cell.length_a   1.000
_cell.length_b   1.000
_cell.length_c   1.000
_cell.angle_alpha   90.00
_cell.angle_beta   90.00
_cell.angle_gamma   90.00
#
_symmetry.space_group_name_H-M   'P 1'
#
loop_
_entity.id
_entity.type
_entity.pdbx_description
1 polymer ?
#
loop_
_entity_poly.entity_id
_entity_poly.type
_entity_poly.pdbx_seq_one_letter_code
_entity_poly.pdbx_strand_id
1 'polypeptide(L)'
;MNGLKNIFIKRYSFKLILLLLGQLVFSQSLQDIIDGDHRSEKNKARDKYRHPIETLEFFGIKNTMTVVEISPGGGWYQEIIAPFLNKNGQYISATYNPKSEVKRDRDRYKSEKKRLAAREDLYGNAKMVSMVGDVYGD
;
A
#
# COMPACT_ATOMS: atom_id res chain seq x y z
N MET A 1 -5.61 -47.38 -61.45
CA MET A 1 -4.53 -47.07 -60.50
C MET A 1 -4.94 -45.85 -59.67
N ASN A 2 -5.22 -46.09 -58.39
CA ASN A 2 -5.05 -45.23 -57.20
C ASN A 2 -5.30 -43.71 -57.28
N GLY A 3 -6.29 -43.25 -56.50
CA GLY A 3 -6.04 -42.20 -55.52
C GLY A 3 -7.00 -41.01 -55.48
N LEU A 4 -8.09 -41.13 -54.71
CA LEU A 4 -8.79 -39.99 -54.10
C LEU A 4 -7.80 -39.01 -53.45
N LYS A 5 -7.98 -37.69 -53.63
CA LYS A 5 -7.54 -36.70 -52.65
C LYS A 5 -8.66 -35.71 -52.32
N ASN A 6 -9.08 -35.84 -51.07
CA ASN A 6 -10.12 -35.11 -50.37
C ASN A 6 -9.85 -33.61 -50.21
N ILE A 7 -10.95 -32.87 -50.26
CA ILE A 7 -11.34 -31.69 -49.44
C ILE A 7 -10.35 -31.36 -48.31
N PHE A 8 -9.77 -30.15 -48.33
CA PHE A 8 -9.23 -29.50 -47.12
C PHE A 8 -9.48 -27.99 -47.13
N ILE A 9 -10.67 -27.62 -46.65
CA ILE A 9 -10.93 -26.36 -45.96
C ILE A 9 -10.21 -26.44 -44.61
N LYS A 10 -9.08 -25.75 -44.41
CA LYS A 10 -8.50 -25.47 -43.08
C LYS A 10 -7.74 -24.14 -43.08
N ARG A 11 -8.32 -23.11 -42.44
CA ARG A 11 -8.00 -22.65 -41.06
C ARG A 11 -6.73 -21.80 -40.96
N TYR A 12 -6.82 -20.50 -41.26
CA TYR A 12 -5.86 -19.51 -40.77
C TYR A 12 -6.54 -18.18 -40.37
N SER A 13 -7.62 -18.25 -39.59
CA SER A 13 -8.26 -17.04 -39.03
C SER A 13 -8.48 -17.12 -37.52
N PHE A 14 -7.70 -17.96 -36.81
CA PHE A 14 -7.90 -18.19 -35.37
C PHE A 14 -6.59 -18.28 -34.58
N LYS A 15 -5.65 -17.37 -34.88
CA LYS A 15 -4.44 -17.17 -34.05
C LYS A 15 -4.19 -15.69 -33.72
N LEU A 16 -5.24 -14.89 -33.64
CA LEU A 16 -5.16 -13.50 -33.17
C LEU A 16 -6.19 -13.17 -32.07
N ILE A 17 -6.68 -14.20 -31.37
CA ILE A 17 -7.61 -14.06 -30.24
C ILE A 17 -7.09 -14.96 -29.12
N LEU A 18 -5.92 -14.63 -28.56
CA LEU A 18 -5.52 -15.11 -27.23
C LEU A 18 -4.35 -14.29 -26.66
N LEU A 19 -4.33 -12.98 -26.90
CA LEU A 19 -3.45 -12.05 -26.19
C LEU A 19 -4.24 -10.94 -25.50
N LEU A 20 -5.41 -11.30 -24.97
CA LEU A 20 -6.00 -10.63 -23.83
C LEU A 20 -6.14 -11.68 -22.73
N LEU A 21 -5.00 -12.15 -22.23
CA LEU A 21 -4.96 -12.59 -20.85
C LEU A 21 -5.27 -11.34 -20.05
N GLY A 22 -6.54 -11.17 -19.70
CA GLY A 22 -6.98 -10.11 -18.82
C GLY A 22 -6.01 -10.07 -17.66
N GLN A 23 -5.35 -8.92 -17.48
CA GLN A 23 -4.57 -8.70 -16.29
C GLN A 23 -5.52 -8.97 -15.14
N LEU A 24 -5.31 -10.07 -14.41
CA LEU A 24 -5.98 -10.31 -13.15
C LEU A 24 -5.68 -9.06 -12.33
N VAL A 25 -6.68 -8.17 -12.23
CA VAL A 25 -6.59 -6.99 -11.39
C VAL A 25 -6.67 -7.55 -9.97
N PHE A 26 -5.54 -8.00 -9.44
CA PHE A 26 -5.42 -8.36 -8.04
C PHE A 26 -5.56 -7.04 -7.27
N SER A 27 -6.78 -6.77 -6.82
CA SER A 27 -7.06 -5.66 -5.93
C SER A 27 -6.73 -6.14 -4.54
N GLN A 28 -5.60 -5.69 -4.01
CA GLN A 28 -5.19 -5.96 -2.63
C GLN A 28 -6.30 -5.50 -1.68
N SER A 29 -6.89 -6.43 -0.92
CA SER A 29 -7.89 -6.08 0.09
C SER A 29 -7.23 -5.53 1.35
N LEU A 30 -8.02 -4.86 2.19
CA LEU A 30 -7.52 -4.37 3.48
C LEU A 30 -7.11 -5.54 4.40
N GLN A 31 -7.85 -6.65 4.35
CA GLN A 31 -7.54 -7.88 5.08
C GLN A 31 -6.16 -8.43 4.67
N ASP A 32 -5.90 -8.52 3.36
CA ASP A 32 -4.62 -9.04 2.87
C ASP A 32 -3.42 -8.20 3.36
N ILE A 33 -3.59 -6.88 3.52
CA ILE A 33 -2.55 -6.01 4.09
C ILE A 33 -2.40 -6.22 5.60
N ILE A 34 -3.49 -6.37 6.33
CA ILE A 34 -3.46 -6.54 7.79
C ILE A 34 -2.78 -7.87 8.16
N ASP A 35 -3.02 -8.92 7.39
CA ASP A 35 -2.40 -10.24 7.57
C ASP A 35 -0.96 -10.31 7.03
N GLY A 36 -0.53 -9.29 6.29
CA GLY A 36 0.77 -9.23 5.61
C GLY A 36 1.98 -9.48 6.52
N ASP A 37 3.03 -10.04 5.97
CA ASP A 37 4.28 -10.39 6.69
C ASP A 37 5.12 -9.17 7.08
N HIS A 38 4.91 -8.03 6.43
CA HIS A 38 5.60 -6.77 6.67
C HIS A 38 5.18 -6.11 7.99
N ARG A 39 4.00 -6.46 8.50
CA ARG A 39 3.45 -5.97 9.77
C ARG A 39 4.26 -6.53 10.93
N SER A 40 4.72 -5.65 11.83
CA SER A 40 5.46 -6.13 13.01
C SER A 40 4.54 -6.92 13.95
N GLU A 41 5.06 -7.98 14.58
CA GLU A 41 4.32 -8.80 15.55
C GLU A 41 3.73 -7.96 16.70
N LYS A 42 4.49 -6.96 17.17
CA LYS A 42 4.02 -6.00 18.18
C LYS A 42 2.79 -5.22 17.71
N ASN A 43 2.75 -4.86 16.43
CA ASN A 43 1.61 -4.15 15.88
C ASN A 43 0.42 -5.11 15.69
N LYS A 44 0.62 -6.30 15.10
CA LYS A 44 -0.44 -7.32 14.97
C LYS A 44 -1.11 -7.67 16.31
N ALA A 45 -0.32 -7.83 17.38
CA ALA A 45 -0.84 -8.17 18.71
C ALA A 45 -1.82 -7.12 19.29
N ARG A 46 -1.84 -5.90 18.74
CA ARG A 46 -2.71 -4.80 19.15
C ARG A 46 -4.06 -4.80 18.42
N ASP A 47 -4.21 -5.59 17.36
CA ASP A 47 -5.34 -5.51 16.43
C ASP A 47 -6.64 -5.96 17.10
N LYS A 48 -6.58 -6.97 17.97
CA LYS A 48 -7.72 -7.43 18.78
C LYS A 48 -8.34 -6.37 19.71
N TYR A 49 -7.62 -5.27 19.96
CA TYR A 49 -8.10 -4.15 20.78
C TYR A 49 -8.41 -2.91 19.95
N ARG A 50 -7.94 -2.85 18.71
CA ARG A 50 -8.03 -1.67 17.85
C ARG A 50 -8.94 -1.85 16.65
N HIS A 51 -9.30 -3.09 16.32
CA HIS A 51 -10.27 -3.40 15.26
C HIS A 51 -9.97 -2.63 13.96
N PRO A 52 -8.76 -2.83 13.36
CA PRO A 52 -8.30 -2.02 12.23
C PRO A 52 -9.26 -2.09 11.04
N ILE A 53 -9.81 -3.25 10.76
CA ILE A 53 -10.71 -3.47 9.61
C ILE A 53 -11.96 -2.63 9.82
N GLU A 54 -12.64 -2.88 10.92
CA GLU A 54 -13.91 -2.25 11.26
C GLU A 54 -13.76 -0.73 11.35
N THR A 55 -12.64 -0.26 11.90
CA THR A 55 -12.34 1.18 12.00
C THR A 55 -12.12 1.80 10.63
N LEU A 56 -11.28 1.20 9.78
CA LEU A 56 -10.95 1.75 8.47
C LEU A 56 -12.12 1.65 7.49
N GLU A 57 -12.93 0.59 7.60
CA GLU A 57 -14.20 0.45 6.87
C GLU A 57 -15.22 1.48 7.32
N PHE A 58 -15.33 1.76 8.63
CA PHE A 58 -16.19 2.83 9.14
C PHE A 58 -15.81 4.20 8.56
N PHE A 59 -14.51 4.51 8.46
CA PHE A 59 -14.04 5.73 7.78
C PHE A 59 -14.19 5.69 6.26
N GLY A 60 -14.56 4.54 5.69
CA GLY A 60 -14.80 4.37 4.26
C GLY A 60 -13.53 4.52 3.41
N ILE A 61 -12.37 4.13 3.95
CA ILE A 61 -11.10 4.26 3.23
C ILE A 61 -11.14 3.50 1.90
N LYS A 62 -10.64 4.12 0.83
CA LYS A 62 -10.51 3.50 -0.50
C LYS A 62 -9.06 3.57 -0.95
N ASN A 63 -8.62 2.55 -1.69
CA ASN A 63 -7.24 2.44 -2.15
C ASN A 63 -6.81 3.54 -3.16
N THR A 64 -7.75 4.36 -3.64
CA THR A 64 -7.52 5.51 -4.53
C THR A 64 -7.43 6.86 -3.79
N MET A 65 -7.63 6.88 -2.47
CA MET A 65 -7.61 8.11 -1.70
C MET A 65 -6.19 8.66 -1.51
N THR A 66 -6.11 9.96 -1.23
CA THR A 66 -4.96 10.56 -0.57
C THR A 66 -5.27 10.64 0.92
N VAL A 67 -4.43 10.04 1.77
CA VAL A 67 -4.62 10.02 3.23
C VAL A 67 -3.42 10.62 3.92
N VAL A 68 -3.68 11.56 4.82
CA VAL A 68 -2.68 12.14 5.72
C VAL A 68 -2.82 11.50 7.10
N GLU A 69 -1.81 10.76 7.55
CA GLU A 69 -1.72 10.26 8.92
C GLU A 69 -0.90 11.23 9.77
N ILE A 70 -1.51 11.76 10.84
CA ILE A 70 -0.85 12.67 11.77
C ILE A 70 -0.19 11.85 12.88
N SER A 71 1.12 12.06 13.08
CA SER A 71 1.92 11.42 14.12
C SER A 71 1.80 9.87 14.14
N PRO A 72 2.28 9.17 13.09
CA PRO A 72 2.15 7.71 12.98
C PRO A 72 2.87 6.93 14.09
N GLY A 73 3.77 7.58 14.83
CA GLY A 73 4.43 7.03 16.00
C GLY A 73 5.11 5.68 15.72
N GLY A 74 4.63 4.63 16.38
CA GLY A 74 5.11 3.26 16.20
C GLY A 74 4.78 2.62 14.85
N GLY A 75 3.98 3.27 14.00
CA GLY A 75 3.66 2.83 12.65
C GLY A 75 2.48 1.86 12.56
N TRP A 76 1.62 1.79 13.57
CA TRP A 76 0.56 0.78 13.58
C TRP A 76 -0.46 0.97 12.46
N TYR A 77 -0.97 2.18 12.25
CA TYR A 77 -1.82 2.45 11.08
C TYR A 77 -0.98 2.59 9.82
N GLN A 78 0.19 3.23 9.89
CA GLN A 78 1.12 3.34 8.76
C GLN A 78 1.43 2.02 8.04
N GLU A 79 1.70 0.94 8.77
CA GLU A 79 1.97 -0.38 8.16
C GLU A 79 0.74 -1.00 7.48
N ILE A 80 -0.47 -0.43 7.66
CA ILE A 80 -1.70 -0.84 6.99
C ILE A 80 -2.05 0.14 5.86
N ILE A 81 -2.14 1.43 6.18
CA ILE A 81 -2.63 2.46 5.27
C ILE A 81 -1.63 2.71 4.14
N ALA A 82 -0.32 2.77 4.42
CA ALA A 82 0.65 3.06 3.37
C ALA A 82 0.66 1.97 2.28
N PRO A 83 0.71 0.67 2.61
CA PRO A 83 0.61 -0.40 1.61
C PRO A 83 -0.73 -0.46 0.88
N PHE A 84 -1.84 -0.21 1.60
CA PHE A 84 -3.17 -0.21 1.00
C PHE A 84 -3.33 0.88 -0.09
N LEU A 85 -2.64 2.01 0.07
CA LEU A 85 -2.65 3.13 -0.89
C LEU A 85 -1.51 3.07 -1.90
N ASN A 86 -0.55 2.16 -1.79
CA ASN A 86 0.74 2.23 -2.51
C ASN A 86 0.57 2.27 -4.05
N LYS A 87 -0.39 1.52 -4.58
CA LYS A 87 -0.57 1.34 -6.02
C LYS A 87 -1.41 2.44 -6.68
N ASN A 88 -2.53 2.82 -6.05
CA ASN A 88 -3.58 3.62 -6.70
C ASN A 88 -3.87 4.95 -5.98
N GLY A 89 -3.33 5.14 -4.77
CA GLY A 89 -3.61 6.28 -3.92
C GLY A 89 -2.34 7.03 -3.55
N GLN A 90 -2.38 7.73 -2.42
CA GLN A 90 -1.24 8.44 -1.88
C GLN A 90 -1.29 8.44 -0.35
N TYR A 91 -0.25 7.88 0.28
CA TYR A 91 -0.06 8.02 1.72
C TYR A 91 0.87 9.19 2.04
N ILE A 92 0.46 10.05 2.98
CA ILE A 92 1.26 11.15 3.50
C ILE A 92 1.35 10.99 5.01
N SER A 93 2.56 10.89 5.53
CA SER A 93 2.84 10.94 6.96
C SER A 93 3.15 12.38 7.36
N ALA A 94 2.27 12.99 8.15
CA ALA A 94 2.56 14.24 8.86
C ALA A 94 3.25 13.89 10.18
N THR A 95 4.58 13.97 10.23
CA THR A 95 5.43 13.37 11.28
C THR A 95 6.36 14.36 11.97
N TYR A 96 7.20 13.85 12.87
CA TYR A 96 8.18 14.57 13.67
C TYR A 96 9.15 15.39 12.82
N ASN A 97 9.62 16.51 13.38
CA ASN A 97 10.61 17.35 12.75
C ASN A 97 12.03 16.73 12.88
N PRO A 98 12.75 16.44 11.77
CA PRO A 98 14.12 15.92 11.82
C PRO A 98 15.13 16.90 12.42
N LYS A 99 14.78 18.19 12.47
CA LYS A 99 15.57 19.28 13.06
C LYS A 99 15.09 19.68 14.47
N SER A 100 14.15 18.95 15.07
CA SER A 100 13.69 19.21 16.44
C SER A 100 14.86 19.23 17.43
N GLU A 101 14.85 20.13 18.41
CA GLU A 101 15.82 20.14 19.51
C GLU A 101 15.68 18.90 20.43
N VAL A 102 14.47 18.31 20.47
CA VAL A 102 14.16 17.12 21.25
C VAL A 102 14.71 15.88 20.55
N LYS A 103 15.71 15.22 21.17
CA LYS A 103 16.35 14.00 20.64
C LYS A 103 15.34 12.91 20.26
N ARG A 104 14.33 12.70 21.10
CA ARG A 104 13.27 11.70 20.87
C ARG A 104 12.56 11.91 19.53
N ASP A 105 12.30 13.15 19.14
CA ASP A 105 11.55 13.43 17.92
C ASP A 105 12.42 13.18 16.68
N ARG A 106 13.70 13.55 16.75
CA ARG A 106 14.69 13.19 15.72
C ARG A 106 14.83 11.67 15.57
N ASP A 107 14.88 10.94 16.69
CA ASP A 107 15.00 9.48 16.68
C ASP A 107 13.74 8.81 16.10
N ARG A 108 12.55 9.33 16.40
CA ARG A 108 11.28 8.85 15.83
C ARG A 108 11.22 9.09 14.32
N TYR A 109 11.59 10.29 13.86
CA TYR A 109 11.68 10.57 12.42
C TYR A 109 12.63 9.60 11.72
N LYS A 110 13.83 9.37 12.27
CA LYS A 110 14.82 8.43 11.71
C LYS A 110 14.28 7.00 11.65
N SER A 111 13.63 6.54 12.71
CA SER A 111 13.05 5.20 12.79
C SER A 111 11.96 5.00 11.75
N GLU A 112 11.06 5.97 11.62
CA GLU A 112 10.00 5.94 10.61
C GLU A 112 10.57 5.98 9.19
N LYS A 113 11.51 6.90 8.91
CA LYS A 113 12.16 6.98 7.60
C LYS A 113 12.82 5.66 7.22
N LYS A 114 13.48 4.99 8.17
CA LYS A 114 14.07 3.67 7.97
C LYS A 114 13.01 2.60 7.65
N ARG A 115 11.88 2.62 8.36
CA ARG A 115 10.76 1.68 8.13
C ARG A 115 10.18 1.85 6.71
N LEU A 116 9.85 3.08 6.31
CA LEU A 116 9.29 3.35 4.97
C LEU A 116 10.29 3.03 3.85
N ALA A 117 11.59 3.20 4.08
CA ALA A 117 12.62 2.84 3.10
C ALA A 117 12.89 1.33 2.99
N ALA A 118 12.38 0.50 3.89
CA ALA A 118 12.74 -0.93 3.94
C ALA A 118 12.03 -1.79 2.88
N ARG A 119 10.90 -1.33 2.35
CA ARG A 119 10.03 -2.08 1.42
C ARG A 119 9.39 -1.14 0.42
N GLU A 120 10.11 -0.83 -0.66
CA GLU A 120 9.61 0.06 -1.73
C GLU A 120 8.34 -0.50 -2.41
N ASP A 121 8.23 -1.83 -2.48
CA ASP A 121 7.04 -2.53 -2.99
C ASP A 121 5.77 -2.25 -2.17
N LEU A 122 5.92 -1.85 -0.90
CA LEU A 122 4.81 -1.55 0.01
C LEU A 122 4.69 -0.06 0.36
N TYR A 123 5.78 0.69 0.29
CA TYR A 123 5.84 2.07 0.78
C TYR A 123 6.36 3.07 -0.27
N GLY A 124 6.57 2.64 -1.51
CA GLY A 124 7.24 3.43 -2.54
C GLY A 124 6.58 4.78 -2.84
N ASN A 125 5.26 4.89 -2.67
CA ASN A 125 4.57 6.18 -2.84
C ASN A 125 4.50 7.04 -1.57
N ALA A 126 4.93 6.55 -0.41
CA ALA A 126 4.78 7.25 0.87
C ALA A 126 5.56 8.57 0.90
N LYS A 127 4.92 9.65 1.34
CA LYS A 127 5.55 10.97 1.54
C LYS A 127 5.61 11.31 3.02
N MET A 128 6.77 11.71 3.52
CA MET A 128 6.92 12.25 4.88
C MET A 128 6.95 13.77 4.82
N VAL A 129 6.03 14.41 5.54
CA VAL A 129 5.97 15.86 5.75
C VAL A 129 6.21 16.11 7.22
N SER A 130 7.24 16.89 7.55
CA SER A 130 7.52 17.26 8.94
C SER A 130 6.55 18.34 9.40
N MET A 131 5.86 18.08 10.51
CA MET A 131 5.07 19.09 11.17
C MET A 131 6.00 20.07 11.88
N VAL A 132 6.00 21.30 11.39
CA VAL A 132 6.74 22.44 11.93
C VAL A 132 5.72 23.52 12.28
N GLY A 133 5.82 24.07 13.48
CA GLY A 133 4.92 25.12 13.96
C GLY A 133 4.92 25.21 15.48
N ASP A 134 4.74 26.43 15.98
CA ASP A 134 4.25 26.77 17.30
C ASP A 134 2.73 26.59 17.34
N VAL A 135 2.19 26.38 18.55
CA VAL A 135 0.75 26.10 18.80
C VAL A 135 -0.16 27.27 18.35
N TYR A 136 0.43 28.43 18.12
CA TYR A 136 -0.21 29.63 17.60
C TYR A 136 0.75 30.18 16.55
N GLY A 137 0.49 29.95 15.27
CA GLY A 137 1.36 30.46 14.21
C GLY A 137 1.48 31.98 14.30
N ASP A 138 2.72 32.48 14.31
CA ASP A 138 3.03 33.88 14.02
C ASP A 138 2.81 34.20 12.53
#